data_AF-A0A5E8V5H1-F1
#
_entry.id   AF-A0A5E8V5H1-F1
#
_cell.length_a   1.000
_cell.length_b   1.000
_cell.length_c   1.000
_cell.angle_alpha   90.00
_cell.angle_beta   90.00
_cell.angle_gamma   90.00
#
_symmetry.space_group_name_H-M   'P 1'
#
loop_
_entity.id
_entity.type
_entity.pdbx_description
1 polymer ?
#
loop_
_entity_poly.entity_id
_entity_poly.type
_entity_poly.pdbx_seq_one_letter_code
_entity_poly.pdbx_strand_id
1 'polypeptide(L)'
;MFGIAANGNAPRLGNQGETVAYYGRTVYTPSVVEVALAHVLLFAQFMKKARDDYIATKGKGFDRKQYERDFDALMDDQFTQTMGNLMRRVEKFSGFEGALKDRISDAKKRRDFLTHHYWRERSITLPRQRGASECARS
;
A
#
# COMPACT_ATOMS: atom_id res chain seq x y z
N MET A 1 17.72 39.07 -38.89
CA MET A 1 16.96 39.23 -37.63
C MET A 1 15.62 38.54 -37.80
N PHE A 2 15.50 37.29 -37.37
CA PHE A 2 14.22 36.57 -37.26
C PHE A 2 14.20 35.94 -35.88
N GLY A 3 13.49 36.61 -34.96
CA GLY A 3 13.27 36.11 -33.60
C GLY A 3 12.24 34.99 -33.64
N ILE A 4 12.65 33.79 -33.24
CA ILE A 4 11.74 32.71 -32.92
C ILE A 4 11.09 33.07 -31.58
N ALA A 5 9.85 33.52 -31.62
CA ALA A 5 9.03 33.70 -30.42
C ALA A 5 8.91 32.34 -29.71
N ALA A 6 9.38 32.26 -28.47
CA ALA A 6 9.12 31.15 -27.59
C ALA A 6 7.62 31.10 -27.31
N ASN A 7 6.89 30.30 -28.09
CA ASN A 7 5.48 30.07 -27.88
C ASN A 7 5.35 29.12 -26.67
N GLY A 8 5.11 29.71 -25.50
CA GLY A 8 5.02 29.05 -24.20
C GLY A 8 3.79 28.16 -24.08
N ASN A 9 3.77 27.05 -24.81
CA ASN A 9 2.76 26.02 -24.65
C ASN A 9 3.43 24.72 -24.16
N ALA A 10 3.83 24.71 -22.89
CA ALA A 10 3.98 23.46 -22.19
C ALA A 10 2.63 22.73 -22.28
N PRO A 11 2.58 21.43 -22.67
CA PRO A 11 1.33 20.72 -22.77
C PRO A 11 0.64 20.78 -21.40
N ARG A 12 -0.54 21.41 -21.35
CA ARG A 12 -1.37 21.38 -20.15
C ARG A 12 -1.65 19.92 -19.86
N LEU A 13 -1.16 19.42 -18.73
CA LEU A 13 -1.52 18.13 -18.14
C LEU A 13 -3.00 18.15 -17.74
N GLY A 14 -3.92 18.33 -18.68
CA GLY A 14 -5.35 18.26 -18.44
C GLY A 14 -5.75 16.85 -18.01
N ASN A 15 -6.66 16.73 -17.03
CA ASN A 15 -7.41 15.54 -16.56
C ASN A 15 -6.59 14.29 -16.12
N GLN A 16 -5.42 14.03 -16.69
CA GLN A 16 -4.55 12.90 -16.38
C GLN A 16 -3.79 13.11 -15.06
N GLY A 17 -3.27 14.32 -14.81
CA GLY A 17 -2.60 14.65 -13.55
C GLY A 17 -3.54 14.51 -12.34
N GLU A 18 -4.79 14.97 -12.49
CA GLU A 18 -5.83 14.81 -11.48
C GLU A 18 -6.20 13.33 -11.29
N THR A 19 -6.39 12.58 -12.38
CA THR A 19 -6.70 11.14 -12.30
C THR A 19 -5.60 10.35 -11.59
N VAL A 20 -4.32 10.62 -11.88
CA VAL A 20 -3.17 9.99 -11.22
C VAL A 20 -3.10 10.39 -9.74
N ALA A 21 -3.40 11.64 -9.39
CA ALA A 21 -3.47 12.09 -8.01
C ALA A 21 -4.59 11.40 -7.22
N TYR A 22 -5.79 11.25 -7.82
CA TYR A 22 -6.89 10.50 -7.22
C TYR A 22 -6.56 9.02 -7.07
N TYR A 23 -5.94 8.41 -8.08
CA TYR A 23 -5.42 7.04 -7.99
C TYR A 23 -4.45 6.90 -6.80
N GLY A 24 -3.43 7.74 -6.74
CA GLY A 24 -2.44 7.73 -5.66
C GLY A 24 -3.10 7.87 -4.28
N ARG A 25 -4.06 8.78 -4.12
CA ARG A 25 -4.82 8.94 -2.87
C ARG A 25 -5.64 7.70 -2.52
N THR A 26 -6.31 7.09 -3.49
CA THR A 26 -7.14 5.88 -3.27
C THR A 26 -6.33 4.65 -2.92
N VAL A 27 -5.09 4.55 -3.39
CA VAL A 27 -4.19 3.41 -3.12
C VAL A 27 -3.36 3.61 -1.86
N TYR A 28 -2.98 4.86 -1.53
CA TYR A 28 -2.18 5.16 -0.35
C TYR A 28 -2.83 4.68 0.96
N THR A 29 -4.10 5.06 1.20
CA THR A 29 -4.81 4.69 2.43
C THR A 29 -4.89 3.18 2.67
N PRO A 30 -5.26 2.35 1.68
CA PRO A 30 -5.28 0.91 1.89
C PRO A 30 -3.87 0.28 1.94
N SER A 31 -2.83 0.88 1.35
CA SER A 31 -1.45 0.43 1.55
C SER A 31 -0.97 0.56 3.01
N VAL A 32 -1.54 1.48 3.80
CA VAL A 32 -1.23 1.59 5.24
C VAL A 32 -1.63 0.33 6.01
N VAL A 33 -2.62 -0.44 5.54
CA VAL A 33 -3.01 -1.72 6.17
C VAL A 33 -1.88 -2.75 6.06
N GLU A 34 -1.12 -2.75 4.96
CA GLU A 34 0.03 -3.64 4.77
C GLU A 34 1.13 -3.32 5.79
N VAL A 35 1.43 -2.04 5.94
CA VAL A 35 2.39 -1.53 6.93
C VAL A 35 1.94 -1.88 8.35
N ALA A 36 0.64 -1.73 8.66
CA ALA A 36 0.10 -2.09 9.97
C ALA A 36 0.26 -3.59 10.27
N LEU A 37 0.03 -4.48 9.30
CA LEU A 37 0.24 -5.92 9.46
C LEU A 37 1.72 -6.27 9.67
N ALA A 38 2.63 -5.62 8.95
CA ALA A 38 4.06 -5.77 9.16
C ALA A 38 4.48 -5.37 10.59
N HIS A 39 3.95 -4.24 11.10
CA HIS A 39 4.19 -3.83 12.49
C HIS A 39 3.62 -4.81 13.51
N VAL A 40 2.45 -5.40 13.27
CA VAL A 40 1.91 -6.45 14.16
C VAL A 40 2.87 -7.63 14.24
N LEU A 41 3.45 -8.06 13.12
CA LEU A 41 4.44 -9.15 13.10
C LEU A 41 5.72 -8.79 13.84
N LEU A 42 6.21 -7.56 13.66
CA LEU A 42 7.34 -7.01 14.39
C LEU A 42 7.11 -7.09 15.91
N PHE A 43 5.96 -6.61 16.40
CA PHE A 43 5.66 -6.65 17.83
C PHE A 43 5.46 -8.08 18.36
N ALA A 44 4.70 -8.89 17.64
CA ALA A 44 4.32 -10.23 18.11
C ALA A 44 5.48 -11.24 18.07
N GLN A 45 6.40 -11.13 17.10
CA GLN A 45 7.52 -12.07 16.94
C GLN A 45 8.82 -11.52 17.50
N PHE A 46 9.25 -10.36 17.02
CA PHE A 46 10.57 -9.84 17.27
C PHE A 46 10.68 -9.16 18.62
N MET A 47 9.82 -8.18 18.89
CA MET A 47 9.86 -7.41 20.14
C MET A 47 9.53 -8.30 21.34
N LYS A 48 8.56 -9.20 21.20
CA LYS A 48 8.22 -10.16 22.26
C LYS A 48 9.41 -11.07 22.59
N LYS A 49 10.04 -11.67 21.57
CA LYS A 49 11.22 -12.51 21.76
C LYS A 49 12.39 -11.74 22.37
N ALA A 50 12.71 -10.57 21.82
CA ALA A 50 13.80 -9.72 22.31
C ALA A 50 13.60 -9.32 23.78
N ARG A 51 12.36 -8.98 24.16
CA ARG A 51 11.98 -8.72 25.55
C ARG A 51 12.19 -9.95 26.43
N ASP A 52 11.66 -11.10 26.02
CA ASP A 52 11.69 -12.31 26.84
C ASP A 52 13.15 -12.80 27.03
N ASP A 53 13.97 -12.72 25.98
CA ASP A 53 15.42 -13.02 26.03
C ASP A 53 16.17 -12.05 26.95
N TYR A 54 15.84 -10.74 26.89
CA TYR A 54 16.42 -9.73 27.77
C TYR A 54 16.08 -9.96 29.25
N ILE A 55 14.82 -10.31 29.55
CA ILE A 55 14.37 -10.63 30.91
C ILE A 55 15.07 -11.88 31.44
N ALA A 56 15.14 -12.95 30.62
CA ALA A 56 15.75 -14.21 31.01
C ALA A 56 17.25 -14.07 31.31
N THR A 57 17.96 -13.27 30.52
CA THR A 57 19.41 -13.03 30.68
C THR A 57 19.72 -11.88 31.65
N LYS A 58 18.71 -11.19 32.19
CA LYS A 58 18.86 -9.93 32.95
C LYS A 58 19.70 -8.89 32.20
N GLY A 59 19.58 -8.85 30.88
CA GLY A 59 20.35 -7.95 30.00
C GLY A 59 21.80 -8.35 29.77
N LYS A 60 22.28 -9.48 30.29
CA LYS A 60 23.63 -9.98 29.98
C LYS A 60 23.69 -10.50 28.54
N GLY A 61 24.54 -9.90 27.72
CA GLY A 61 24.71 -10.30 26.31
C GLY A 61 23.79 -9.56 25.34
N PHE A 62 23.10 -8.50 25.76
CA PHE A 62 22.38 -7.64 24.84
C PHE A 62 23.36 -6.84 23.97
N ASP A 63 23.45 -7.21 22.70
CA ASP A 63 24.18 -6.46 21.69
C ASP A 63 23.20 -5.59 20.89
N ARG A 64 23.30 -4.28 21.09
CA ARG A 64 22.50 -3.29 20.38
C ARG A 64 22.71 -3.33 18.86
N LYS A 65 23.95 -3.53 18.39
CA LYS A 65 24.23 -3.55 16.95
C LYS A 65 23.63 -4.79 16.29
N GLN A 66 23.67 -5.92 16.99
CA GLN A 66 23.00 -7.13 16.52
C GLN A 66 21.47 -6.93 16.48
N TYR A 67 20.89 -6.36 17.52
CA TYR A 67 19.46 -6.05 17.57
C TYR A 67 19.00 -5.14 16.41
N GLU A 68 19.73 -4.06 16.13
CA GLU A 68 19.42 -3.13 15.03
C GLU A 68 19.49 -3.84 13.67
N ARG A 69 20.50 -4.70 13.44
CA ARG A 69 20.60 -5.51 12.22
C ARG A 69 19.44 -6.49 12.06
N ASP A 70 19.08 -7.19 13.13
CA ASP A 70 18.00 -8.18 13.08
C ASP A 70 16.63 -7.50 12.89
N PHE A 71 16.47 -6.28 13.44
CA PHE A 71 15.31 -5.44 13.19
C PHE A 71 15.19 -5.05 11.72
N ASP A 72 16.27 -4.50 11.13
CA ASP A 72 16.28 -4.06 9.73
C ASP A 72 16.02 -5.24 8.79
N ALA A 73 16.68 -6.37 9.02
CA ALA A 73 16.49 -7.59 8.23
C ALA A 73 15.04 -8.10 8.28
N LEU A 74 14.39 -8.00 9.45
CA LEU A 74 13.00 -8.40 9.58
C LEU A 74 12.06 -7.43 8.87
N MET A 75 12.29 -6.12 8.97
CA MET A 75 11.49 -5.12 8.26
C MET A 75 11.61 -5.30 6.74
N ASP A 76 12.81 -5.53 6.24
CA ASP A 76 13.04 -5.84 4.82
C ASP A 76 12.32 -7.12 4.38
N ASP A 77 12.35 -8.19 5.18
CA ASP A 77 11.58 -9.41 4.90
C ASP A 77 10.07 -9.11 4.84
N GLN A 78 9.51 -8.38 5.81
CA GLN A 78 8.07 -8.09 5.82
C GLN A 78 7.63 -7.27 4.60
N PHE A 79 8.41 -6.26 4.21
CA PHE A 79 8.06 -5.42 3.05
C PHE A 79 8.30 -6.09 1.70
N THR A 80 9.05 -7.20 1.68
CA THR A 80 9.16 -8.05 0.50
C THR A 80 7.91 -8.94 0.32
N GLN A 81 7.10 -9.10 1.38
CA GLN A 81 5.91 -9.97 1.33
C GLN A 81 4.68 -9.26 0.80
N THR A 82 3.90 -10.00 0.00
CA THR A 82 2.58 -9.55 -0.42
C THR A 82 1.61 -9.54 0.77
N MET A 83 0.60 -8.65 0.75
CA MET A 83 -0.40 -8.55 1.82
C MET A 83 -1.07 -9.89 2.17
N GLY A 84 -1.30 -10.75 1.17
CA GLY A 84 -1.85 -12.08 1.39
C GLY A 84 -0.92 -12.99 2.20
N ASN A 85 0.40 -12.88 2.02
CA ASN A 85 1.38 -13.61 2.81
C ASN A 85 1.46 -13.08 4.24
N LEU A 86 1.41 -11.75 4.43
CA LEU A 86 1.37 -11.13 5.75
C LEU A 86 0.15 -11.60 6.57
N MET A 87 -1.05 -11.64 5.97
CA MET A 87 -2.25 -12.14 6.63
C MET A 87 -2.10 -13.59 7.09
N ARG A 88 -1.61 -14.49 6.22
CA ARG A 88 -1.38 -15.90 6.58
C ARG A 88 -0.39 -16.07 7.75
N ARG A 89 0.58 -15.16 7.89
CA ARG A 89 1.52 -15.18 9.03
C ARG A 89 0.85 -14.72 10.31
N VAL A 90 0.07 -13.64 10.23
CA VAL A 90 -0.61 -13.07 11.39
C VAL A 90 -1.72 -13.99 11.93
N GLU A 91 -2.43 -14.70 11.05
CA GLU A 91 -3.49 -15.65 11.44
C GLU A 91 -3.00 -16.82 12.33
N LYS A 92 -1.69 -17.11 12.33
CA LYS A 92 -1.07 -18.15 13.14
C LYS A 92 -0.91 -17.76 14.61
N PHE A 93 -1.10 -16.49 14.98
CA PHE A 93 -1.03 -16.08 16.38
C PHE A 93 -2.30 -16.43 17.15
N SER A 94 -2.12 -16.95 18.36
CA SER A 94 -3.21 -17.36 19.27
C SER A 94 -4.10 -16.21 19.74
N GLY A 95 -3.64 -14.95 19.64
CA GLY A 95 -4.43 -13.74 19.98
C GLY A 95 -5.22 -13.13 18.83
N PHE A 96 -5.22 -13.79 17.66
CA PHE A 96 -5.94 -13.30 16.48
C PHE A 96 -7.37 -13.85 16.47
N GLU A 97 -8.26 -13.17 17.20
CA GLU A 97 -9.68 -13.54 17.30
C GLU A 97 -10.39 -13.51 15.94
N GLY A 98 -11.44 -14.33 15.79
CA GLY A 98 -12.22 -14.44 14.55
C GLY A 98 -12.75 -13.10 14.05
N ALA A 99 -13.28 -12.26 14.94
CA ALA A 99 -13.80 -10.94 14.58
C ALA A 99 -12.73 -10.00 14.00
N LEU A 100 -11.48 -10.10 14.48
CA LEU A 100 -10.36 -9.32 13.94
C LEU A 100 -9.94 -9.83 12.56
N LYS A 101 -9.92 -11.17 12.37
CA LYS A 101 -9.68 -11.80 11.06
C LYS A 101 -10.68 -11.33 10.03
N ASP A 102 -11.96 -11.29 10.38
CA ASP A 102 -13.02 -10.85 9.48
C ASP A 102 -12.85 -9.39 9.07
N ARG A 103 -12.54 -8.50 10.02
CA ARG A 103 -12.29 -7.08 9.74
C ARG A 103 -11.10 -6.86 8.80
N ILE A 104 -10.02 -7.60 8.97
CA ILE A 104 -8.83 -7.50 8.12
C ILE A 104 -9.10 -8.10 6.73
N SER A 105 -9.84 -9.20 6.66
CA SER A 105 -10.29 -9.79 5.41
C SER A 105 -11.19 -8.83 4.61
N ASP A 106 -12.12 -8.14 5.28
CA ASP A 106 -12.95 -7.11 4.67
C ASP A 106 -12.12 -5.90 4.20
N ALA A 107 -11.17 -5.44 5.03
CA ALA A 107 -10.24 -4.37 4.65
C ALA A 107 -9.41 -4.76 3.41
N LYS A 108 -8.93 -6.00 3.33
CA LYS A 108 -8.23 -6.53 2.16
C LYS A 108 -9.11 -6.53 0.91
N LYS A 109 -10.36 -7.00 1.01
CA LYS A 109 -11.30 -6.99 -0.12
C LYS A 109 -11.52 -5.58 -0.65
N ARG A 110 -11.68 -4.60 0.24
CA ARG A 110 -11.83 -3.18 -0.14
C ARG A 110 -10.57 -2.63 -0.81
N ARG A 111 -9.38 -2.94 -0.27
CA ARG A 111 -8.09 -2.59 -0.87
C ARG A 111 -7.97 -3.16 -2.28
N ASP A 112 -8.19 -4.47 -2.45
CA ASP A 112 -8.06 -5.12 -3.75
C ASP A 112 -9.06 -4.56 -4.76
N PHE A 113 -10.28 -4.25 -4.32
CA PHE A 113 -11.27 -3.59 -5.16
C PHE A 113 -10.77 -2.21 -5.63
N LEU A 114 -10.32 -1.35 -4.72
CA LEU A 114 -9.86 0.00 -5.05
C LEU A 114 -8.60 0.01 -5.92
N THR A 115 -7.65 -0.90 -5.67
CA THR A 115 -6.38 -0.95 -6.39
C THR A 115 -6.50 -1.63 -7.75
N HIS A 116 -7.32 -2.68 -7.88
CA HIS A 116 -7.32 -3.53 -9.08
C HIS A 116 -8.63 -3.53 -9.87
N HIS A 117 -9.78 -3.41 -9.21
CA HIS A 117 -11.09 -3.57 -9.87
C HIS A 117 -11.72 -2.25 -10.28
N TYR A 118 -11.74 -1.26 -9.37
CA TYR A 118 -12.41 0.02 -9.57
C TYR A 118 -11.95 0.71 -10.86
N TRP A 119 -10.63 0.83 -11.04
CA TRP A 119 -10.06 1.49 -12.21
C TRP A 119 -10.23 0.66 -13.49
N ARG A 120 -10.12 -0.66 -13.41
CA ARG A 120 -10.40 -1.57 -14.54
C ARG A 120 -11.83 -1.40 -15.03
N GLU A 121 -12.81 -1.48 -14.12
CA GLU A 121 -14.23 -1.33 -14.44
C GLU A 121 -14.54 0.04 -15.05
N ARG A 122 -13.92 1.10 -14.53
CA ARG A 122 -14.09 2.46 -15.06
C ARG A 122 -13.35 2.72 -16.37
N SER A 123 -12.25 2.01 -16.63
CA SER A 123 -11.49 2.12 -17.89
C SER A 123 -12.21 1.50 -19.09
N ILE A 124 -13.09 0.53 -18.85
CA ILE A 124 -13.92 -0.11 -19.89
C ILE A 124 -15.12 0.77 -20.26
N THR A 125 -15.56 1.65 -19.35
CA THR A 125 -16.52 2.71 -19.65
C THR A 125 -15.82 3.84 -20.41
N LEU A 126 -15.51 3.59 -21.68
CA LEU A 126 -15.18 4.64 -22.63
C LEU A 126 -16.24 5.75 -22.55
N PRO A 127 -15.86 7.03 -22.67
CA PRO A 127 -16.84 8.09 -22.78
C PRO A 127 -17.71 7.78 -23.99
N ARG A 128 -19.01 7.53 -23.76
CA ARG A 128 -20.01 7.55 -24.82
C ARG A 128 -19.81 8.88 -25.52
N GLN A 129 -19.25 8.85 -26.72
CA GLN A 129 -18.78 10.03 -27.44
C GLN A 129 -19.84 11.14 -27.39
N ARG A 130 -19.65 12.17 -26.56
CA ARG A 130 -20.21 13.50 -26.84
C ARG A 130 -19.40 14.02 -28.01
N GLY A 131 -19.80 13.60 -29.20
CA GLY A 131 -19.11 13.87 -30.47
C GLY A 131 -19.87 13.26 -31.65
N ALA A 132 -20.70 12.24 -31.43
CA ALA A 132 -21.51 11.66 -32.50
C ALA A 132 -22.75 12.51 -32.90
N SER A 133 -23.09 13.57 -32.16
CA SER A 133 -24.27 14.41 -32.44
C SER A 133 -23.96 15.79 -33.04
N GLU A 134 -22.69 16.13 -33.26
CA GLU A 134 -22.31 17.45 -33.81
C GLU A 134 -21.84 17.40 -35.28
N CYS A 135 -21.62 16.20 -35.85
CA CYS A 135 -21.37 16.01 -37.29
C CYS A 135 -22.63 15.65 -38.11
N ALA A 136 -23.83 15.73 -37.51
CA ALA A 136 -25.09 15.49 -38.23
C ALA A 136 -25.87 16.78 -38.54
N ARG A 137 -25.22 17.95 -38.44
CA ARG A 137 -25.76 19.24 -38.89
C ARG A 137 -24.67 20.07 -39.57
N SER A 138 -24.23 19.59 -40.72
CA SER A 138 -23.56 20.39 -41.76
C SER A 138 -24.09 19.93 -43.11
#